data_AF-A0A2V8NKK2-F1
#
_entry.id   AF-A0A2V8NKK2-F1
#
_cell.length_a   1.000
_cell.length_b   1.000
_cell.length_c   1.000
_cell.angle_alpha   90.00
_cell.angle_beta   90.00
_cell.angle_gamma   90.00
#
_symmetry.space_group_name_H-M   'P 1'
#
loop_
_entity.id
_entity.type
_entity.pdbx_description
1 polymer ?
#
loop_
_entity_poly.entity_id
_entity_poly.type
_entity_poly.pdbx_seq_one_letter_code
_entity_poly.pdbx_strand_id
1 'polypeptide(L)'
;MTPIEANAPNGSAYLQTKSVAKFICHSWTKRLMIALAKDSNSMNLWVRLGTVLAILFIGPVTAWACFCADSGPPCEMAWKADVVFAGTVLSITEPPVPTVTGGSSIGRQLQSAPPQPTPFRKRTVRVQVAEALKGIAPGQAEIEIVTGLGGGDCGYNFQAGTAYVIYGYRTPEGIDVGICSRTRPLADAAEDLAYLRAVPTLPDTGVIYVIAGPPFRPPLSGVRTTINGEGSQTAASTVV
;
A
#
# COMPACT_ATOMS: atom_id res chain seq x y z
N MET A 1 -69.06 28.18 -3.88
CA MET A 1 -69.30 28.86 -2.59
C MET A 1 -68.06 28.68 -1.71
N THR A 2 -67.94 29.47 -0.65
CA THR A 2 -66.80 29.56 0.30
C THR A 2 -66.86 28.47 1.39
N PRO A 3 -65.96 28.41 2.40
CA PRO A 3 -64.63 29.03 2.60
C PRO A 3 -63.52 27.92 2.50
N ILE A 4 -62.43 27.70 3.28
CA ILE A 4 -61.64 28.26 4.43
C ILE A 4 -60.23 27.57 4.34
N GLU A 5 -59.09 28.00 4.90
CA GLU A 5 -58.52 29.32 5.25
C GLU A 5 -57.00 29.18 5.62
N ALA A 6 -56.34 30.29 6.00
CA ALA A 6 -55.32 30.50 7.08
C ALA A 6 -54.25 29.42 7.47
N ASN A 7 -53.01 29.77 7.87
CA ASN A 7 -52.32 31.06 7.93
C ASN A 7 -50.78 30.91 8.00
N ALA A 8 -50.04 32.02 7.82
CA ALA A 8 -48.60 32.15 8.12
C ALA A 8 -48.41 32.65 9.60
N PRO A 9 -47.24 33.11 10.15
CA PRO A 9 -46.13 33.82 9.49
C PRO A 9 -44.67 33.58 10.01
N ASN A 10 -43.72 34.26 9.36
CA ASN A 10 -42.47 34.94 9.82
C ASN A 10 -41.69 34.48 11.07
N GLY A 11 -40.36 34.61 11.15
CA GLY A 11 -39.38 35.14 10.18
C GLY A 11 -38.47 36.26 10.71
N SER A 12 -37.27 36.37 10.13
CA SER A 12 -36.22 37.38 10.37
C SER A 12 -35.26 37.16 11.56
N ALA A 13 -34.08 37.78 11.45
CA ALA A 13 -32.92 37.66 12.35
C ALA A 13 -32.52 39.04 12.91
N TYR A 14 -31.44 39.11 13.72
CA TYR A 14 -30.37 40.10 13.51
C TYR A 14 -29.10 39.75 14.29
N LEU A 15 -27.94 40.12 13.74
CA LEU A 15 -26.64 40.14 14.43
C LEU A 15 -26.49 41.45 15.23
N GLN A 16 -25.78 41.43 16.36
CA GLN A 16 -24.62 42.31 16.61
C GLN A 16 -23.87 41.94 17.91
N THR A 17 -22.86 42.74 18.29
CA THR A 17 -21.68 42.30 19.06
C THR A 17 -21.29 43.22 20.23
N LYS A 18 -20.32 42.76 21.03
CA LYS A 18 -19.57 43.44 22.12
C LYS A 18 -20.36 43.56 23.44
N SER A 19 -19.87 43.17 24.63
CA SER A 19 -18.55 43.23 25.32
C SER A 19 -18.55 44.32 26.42
N VAL A 20 -17.67 44.16 27.42
CA VAL A 20 -17.47 45.04 28.59
C VAL A 20 -18.58 44.99 29.68
N ALA A 21 -18.52 43.95 30.53
CA ALA A 21 -19.10 43.96 31.89
C ALA A 21 -18.22 43.13 32.86
N LYS A 22 -16.94 43.51 32.92
CA LYS A 22 -15.96 43.03 33.91
C LYS A 22 -16.29 43.63 35.30
N PHE A 23 -15.80 43.00 36.37
CA PHE A 23 -15.99 43.35 37.81
C PHE A 23 -17.29 42.83 38.47
N ILE A 24 -17.29 42.86 39.81
CA ILE A 24 -18.37 42.44 40.74
C ILE A 24 -18.74 40.94 40.75
N CYS A 25 -17.79 40.07 41.15
CA CYS A 25 -18.03 39.04 42.21
C CYS A 25 -16.71 38.31 42.64
N HIS A 26 -15.62 39.05 42.87
CA HIS A 26 -14.27 38.45 43.01
C HIS A 26 -13.88 38.05 44.47
N SER A 27 -14.83 37.86 45.39
CA SER A 27 -14.55 37.75 46.83
C SER A 27 -14.98 36.44 47.51
N TRP A 28 -16.04 35.76 47.07
CA TRP A 28 -16.65 34.66 47.84
C TRP A 28 -16.08 33.26 47.60
N THR A 29 -15.44 33.00 46.44
CA THR A 29 -14.94 31.65 46.09
C THR A 29 -13.68 31.22 46.85
N LYS A 30 -12.92 32.16 47.44
CA LYS A 30 -11.57 31.90 47.98
C LYS A 30 -11.51 31.27 49.38
N ARG A 31 -12.64 30.99 50.05
CA ARG A 31 -12.65 30.39 51.41
C ARG A 31 -13.22 28.97 51.52
N LEU A 32 -13.95 28.46 50.52
CA LEU A 32 -14.58 27.12 50.61
C LEU A 32 -13.74 25.99 49.97
N MET A 33 -12.98 26.29 48.92
CA MET A 33 -12.22 25.28 48.14
C MET A 33 -10.99 24.70 48.86
N ILE A 34 -10.67 25.16 50.08
CA ILE A 34 -9.53 24.67 50.87
C ILE A 34 -9.84 23.30 51.52
N ALA A 35 -11.12 22.94 51.67
CA ALA A 35 -11.56 21.73 52.37
C ALA A 35 -11.39 20.40 51.59
N LEU A 36 -11.10 20.44 50.28
CA LEU A 36 -10.89 19.23 49.45
C LEU A 36 -9.41 18.81 49.34
N ALA A 37 -8.49 19.49 50.04
CA ALA A 37 -7.07 19.16 50.10
C ALA A 37 -6.76 17.98 51.04
N LYS A 38 -7.48 16.85 50.91
CA LYS A 38 -7.28 15.65 51.77
C LYS A 38 -7.49 14.32 51.04
N ASP A 39 -6.63 14.05 50.05
CA ASP A 39 -5.78 12.83 50.06
C ASP A 39 -4.86 12.77 48.82
N SER A 40 -3.58 13.10 49.03
CA SER A 40 -2.56 13.15 47.97
C SER A 40 -2.33 11.80 47.26
N ASN A 41 -2.59 10.68 47.94
CA ASN A 41 -2.49 9.34 47.34
C ASN A 41 -3.71 8.98 46.46
N SER A 42 -4.91 9.48 46.77
CA SER A 42 -6.12 9.16 46.02
C SER A 42 -6.07 9.71 44.60
N MET A 43 -5.72 10.99 44.45
CA MET A 43 -5.63 11.66 43.15
C MET A 43 -4.59 11.01 42.22
N ASN A 44 -3.46 10.53 42.78
CA ASN A 44 -2.47 9.77 42.04
C ASN A 44 -2.99 8.40 41.56
N LEU A 45 -3.86 7.73 42.31
CA LEU A 45 -4.46 6.45 41.90
C LEU A 45 -5.43 6.64 40.73
N TRP A 46 -6.32 7.64 40.80
CA TRP A 46 -7.28 7.92 39.71
C TRP A 46 -6.60 8.38 38.42
N VAL A 47 -5.53 9.19 38.50
CA VAL A 47 -4.73 9.57 37.32
C VAL A 47 -4.01 8.36 36.70
N ARG A 48 -3.52 7.41 37.52
CA ARG A 48 -2.93 6.15 37.03
C ARG A 48 -3.98 5.23 36.39
N LEU A 49 -5.16 5.09 37.00
CA LEU A 49 -6.25 4.32 36.42
C LEU A 49 -6.70 4.91 35.07
N GLY A 50 -6.88 6.24 35.01
CA GLY A 50 -7.27 6.95 33.80
C GLY A 50 -6.24 6.84 32.67
N THR A 51 -4.94 6.91 32.98
CA THR A 51 -3.89 6.74 31.97
C THR A 51 -3.73 5.30 31.49
N VAL A 52 -3.87 4.29 32.37
CA VAL A 52 -3.90 2.88 31.95
C VAL A 52 -5.13 2.59 31.07
N LEU A 53 -6.31 3.10 31.45
CA LEU A 53 -7.53 2.94 30.66
C LEU A 53 -7.42 3.65 29.29
N ALA A 54 -6.86 4.86 29.26
CA ALA A 54 -6.62 5.59 28.02
C ALA A 54 -5.67 4.84 27.07
N ILE A 55 -4.58 4.26 27.60
CA ILE A 55 -3.65 3.42 26.80
C ILE A 55 -4.38 2.18 26.25
N LEU A 56 -5.27 1.56 27.02
CA LEU A 56 -6.07 0.42 26.57
C LEU A 56 -7.09 0.77 25.47
N PHE A 57 -7.54 2.03 25.41
CA PHE A 57 -8.40 2.56 24.35
C PHE A 57 -7.64 3.10 23.12
N ILE A 58 -6.30 3.19 23.17
CA ILE A 58 -5.49 3.35 21.95
C ILE A 58 -5.44 1.97 21.27
N GLY A 59 -6.42 1.73 20.40
CA GLY A 59 -6.51 0.51 19.61
C GLY A 59 -5.24 0.23 18.81
N PRO A 60 -4.95 -1.05 18.49
CA PRO A 60 -3.70 -1.44 17.84
C PRO A 60 -3.56 -0.72 16.50
N VAL A 61 -2.51 0.10 16.38
CA VAL A 61 -2.14 0.71 15.10
C VAL A 61 -1.88 -0.40 14.09
N THR A 62 -2.55 -0.32 12.94
CA THR A 62 -2.43 -1.32 11.88
C THR A 62 -1.04 -1.25 11.27
N ALA A 63 -0.14 -2.12 11.71
CA ALA A 63 1.12 -2.35 11.02
C ALA A 63 0.81 -2.95 9.65
N TRP A 64 1.05 -2.18 8.58
CA TRP A 64 0.96 -2.67 7.20
C TRP A 64 2.13 -3.61 6.92
N ALA A 65 2.01 -4.84 7.40
CA ALA A 65 2.84 -5.95 6.94
C ALA A 65 2.56 -6.23 5.47
N CYS A 66 3.56 -6.75 4.74
CA CYS A 66 3.41 -7.07 3.33
C CYS A 66 2.48 -8.29 3.15
N PHE A 67 1.19 -8.03 2.89
CA PHE A 67 0.20 -9.04 2.52
C PHE A 67 0.08 -9.10 1.00
N CYS A 68 0.54 -10.21 0.41
CA CYS A 68 0.19 -10.59 -0.94
C CYS A 68 -1.08 -11.45 -0.88
N ALA A 69 -2.09 -11.13 -1.68
CA ALA A 69 -2.92 -12.20 -2.24
C ALA A 69 -2.03 -13.09 -3.12
N ASP A 70 -2.40 -14.35 -3.34
CA ASP A 70 -1.65 -15.27 -4.22
C ASP A 70 -1.25 -14.57 -5.52
N SER A 71 0.03 -14.71 -5.92
CA SER A 71 0.72 -13.86 -6.90
C SER A 71 0.26 -14.03 -8.37
N GLY A 72 -1.06 -14.01 -8.62
CA GLY A 72 -1.73 -14.07 -9.92
C GLY A 72 -1.51 -15.37 -10.71
N PRO A 73 -2.24 -15.56 -11.81
CA PRO A 73 -1.82 -16.46 -12.89
C PRO A 73 -0.60 -15.86 -13.63
N PRO A 74 0.17 -16.65 -14.40
CA PRO A 74 1.32 -16.17 -15.15
C PRO A 74 1.00 -15.00 -16.08
N CYS A 75 -0.18 -15.01 -16.72
CA CYS A 75 -0.60 -13.99 -17.68
C CYS A 75 -0.76 -12.60 -17.06
N GLU A 76 -1.39 -12.52 -15.88
CA GLU A 76 -1.60 -11.25 -15.19
C GLU A 76 -0.27 -10.63 -14.74
N MET A 77 0.63 -11.44 -14.20
CA MET A 77 1.91 -10.94 -13.68
C MET A 77 2.94 -10.72 -14.80
N ALA A 78 2.90 -11.50 -15.88
CA ALA A 78 3.72 -11.27 -17.07
C ALA A 78 3.26 -10.01 -17.82
N TRP A 79 1.97 -9.66 -17.78
CA TRP A 79 1.50 -8.37 -18.27
C TRP A 79 2.06 -7.22 -17.42
N LYS A 80 1.91 -7.29 -16.09
CA LYS A 80 2.32 -6.24 -15.14
C LYS A 80 3.83 -6.01 -15.04
N ALA A 81 4.66 -7.06 -15.10
CA ALA A 81 6.11 -6.93 -14.93
C ALA A 81 6.80 -6.30 -16.16
N ASP A 82 7.75 -5.39 -15.96
CA ASP A 82 8.52 -4.81 -17.06
C ASP A 82 9.49 -5.81 -17.70
N VAL A 83 10.06 -6.69 -16.86
CA VAL A 83 11.02 -7.70 -17.28
C VAL A 83 10.67 -9.07 -16.68
N VAL A 84 10.87 -10.12 -17.46
CA VAL A 84 10.75 -11.50 -17.00
C VAL A 84 11.88 -12.34 -17.61
N PHE A 85 12.56 -13.15 -16.80
CA PHE A 85 13.65 -14.01 -17.26
C PHE A 85 13.84 -15.20 -16.32
N ALA A 86 14.44 -16.28 -16.83
CA ALA A 86 14.93 -17.38 -16.01
C ALA A 86 16.45 -17.26 -15.83
N GLY A 87 16.95 -17.56 -14.63
CA GLY A 87 18.38 -17.41 -14.33
C GLY A 87 18.79 -17.91 -12.95
N THR A 88 20.10 -18.03 -12.75
CA THR A 88 20.73 -18.54 -11.51
C THR A 88 21.38 -17.40 -10.74
N VAL A 89 21.08 -17.29 -9.45
CA VAL A 89 21.66 -16.25 -8.59
C VAL A 89 23.15 -16.53 -8.37
N LEU A 90 24.01 -15.61 -8.78
CA LEU A 90 25.46 -15.70 -8.61
C LEU A 90 25.92 -15.19 -7.24
N SER A 91 25.44 -14.02 -6.83
CA SER A 91 25.86 -13.35 -5.60
C SER A 91 24.79 -12.41 -5.08
N ILE A 92 24.69 -12.32 -3.75
CA ILE A 92 23.81 -11.38 -3.03
C ILE A 92 24.71 -10.43 -2.24
N THR A 93 24.53 -9.12 -2.46
CA THR A 93 25.30 -8.04 -1.84
C THR A 93 24.37 -7.25 -0.93
N GLU A 94 24.58 -7.39 0.38
CA GLU A 94 23.84 -6.60 1.39
C GLU A 94 24.34 -5.15 1.41
N PRO A 95 23.45 -4.15 1.58
CA PRO A 95 23.82 -2.74 1.60
C PRO A 95 24.51 -2.39 2.94
N PRO A 96 25.47 -1.44 2.95
CA PRO A 96 26.17 -1.05 4.16
C PRO A 96 25.23 -0.71 5.33
N VAL A 97 25.50 -1.29 6.50
CA VAL A 97 24.81 -0.91 7.74
C VAL A 97 25.25 0.50 8.12
N PRO A 98 24.34 1.47 8.30
CA PRO A 98 24.72 2.82 8.70
C PRO A 98 25.28 2.78 10.13
N THR A 99 26.58 3.02 10.27
CA THR A 99 27.26 3.06 11.57
C THR A 99 26.71 4.21 12.40
N VAL A 100 25.97 3.89 13.47
CA VAL A 100 25.46 4.89 14.42
C VAL A 100 26.61 5.31 15.33
N THR A 101 27.45 6.23 14.85
CA THR A 101 28.58 6.85 15.57
C THR A 101 28.07 7.80 16.65
N GLY A 102 27.39 7.26 17.66
CA GLY A 102 26.61 8.02 18.64
C GLY A 102 25.90 7.14 19.66
N GLY A 103 26.61 6.16 20.23
CA GLY A 103 26.08 5.31 21.30
C GLY A 103 25.86 6.08 22.61
N SER A 104 24.70 6.72 22.77
CA SER A 104 24.30 7.36 24.03
C SER A 104 23.93 6.29 25.07
N SER A 105 24.95 5.81 25.79
CA SER A 105 24.75 5.00 26.98
C SER A 105 24.04 5.84 28.07
N ILE A 106 22.82 5.42 28.41
CA ILE A 106 22.00 6.01 29.49
C ILE A 106 21.61 7.49 29.22
N GLY A 107 21.09 7.78 28.02
CA GLY A 107 20.46 9.06 27.70
C GLY A 107 19.09 8.89 27.03
N ARG A 108 18.04 9.56 27.52
CA ARG A 108 16.74 9.65 26.82
C ARG A 108 16.84 10.66 25.68
N GLN A 109 17.57 10.30 24.63
CA GLN A 109 17.80 11.17 23.48
C GLN A 109 16.50 11.35 22.69
N LEU A 110 15.78 12.44 22.98
CA LEU A 110 14.73 12.95 22.12
C LEU A 110 15.34 13.23 20.74
N GLN A 111 14.96 12.44 19.75
CA GLN A 111 15.33 12.67 18.36
C GLN A 111 14.54 13.88 17.84
N SER A 112 15.09 15.06 18.08
CA SER A 112 14.59 16.35 17.59
C SER A 112 14.97 16.63 16.14
N ALA A 113 15.86 15.81 15.56
CA ALA A 113 15.94 15.68 14.11
C ALA A 113 14.62 15.07 13.60
N PRO A 114 13.98 15.64 12.57
CA PRO A 114 12.89 14.96 11.88
C PRO A 114 13.36 13.58 11.44
N PRO A 115 12.50 12.53 11.49
CA PRO A 115 12.85 11.22 10.95
C PRO A 115 13.16 11.40 9.46
N GLN A 116 14.45 11.41 9.14
CA GLN A 116 14.91 11.40 7.76
C GLN A 116 14.32 10.15 7.11
N PRO A 117 13.70 10.24 5.92
CA PRO A 117 13.30 9.07 5.17
C PRO A 117 14.57 8.35 4.73
N THR A 118 15.11 7.49 5.59
CA THR A 118 16.20 6.59 5.23
C THR A 118 15.67 5.74 4.07
N PRO A 119 16.28 5.80 2.87
CA PRO A 119 15.79 5.00 1.76
C PRO A 119 15.77 3.53 2.20
N PHE A 120 14.68 2.82 1.88
CA PHE A 120 14.55 1.41 2.20
C PHE A 120 15.79 0.70 1.66
N ARG A 121 16.61 0.15 2.57
CA ARG A 121 17.88 -0.46 2.19
C ARG A 121 17.56 -1.68 1.33
N LYS A 122 17.87 -1.63 0.03
CA LYS A 122 17.73 -2.79 -0.84
C LYS A 122 19.06 -3.56 -0.89
N ARG A 123 18.98 -4.89 -0.89
CA ARG A 123 20.08 -5.77 -1.29
C ARG A 123 20.15 -5.85 -2.81
N THR A 124 21.36 -5.96 -3.32
CA THR A 124 21.65 -6.18 -4.74
C THR A 124 21.82 -7.68 -4.98
N VAL A 125 21.24 -8.20 -6.06
CA VAL A 125 21.35 -9.61 -6.45
C VAL A 125 21.80 -9.68 -7.91
N ARG A 126 22.95 -10.30 -8.16
CA ARG A 126 23.43 -10.59 -9.52
C ARG A 126 22.95 -11.97 -9.95
N VAL A 127 22.35 -12.04 -11.14
CA VAL A 127 21.74 -13.24 -11.70
C VAL A 127 22.31 -13.51 -13.08
N GLN A 128 22.84 -14.71 -13.28
CA GLN A 128 23.19 -15.20 -14.61
C GLN A 128 21.92 -15.57 -15.36
N VAL A 129 21.70 -14.96 -16.52
CA VAL A 129 20.51 -15.19 -17.34
C VAL A 129 20.68 -16.50 -18.12
N ALA A 130 19.72 -17.41 -17.94
CA ALA A 130 19.62 -18.62 -18.74
C ALA A 130 18.65 -18.44 -19.92
N GLU A 131 17.58 -17.63 -19.74
CA GLU A 131 16.54 -17.42 -20.74
C GLU A 131 15.87 -16.04 -20.56
N ALA A 132 15.88 -15.22 -21.61
CA ALA A 132 15.18 -13.94 -21.64
C ALA A 132 13.73 -14.16 -22.12
N LEU A 133 12.73 -13.83 -21.29
CA LEU A 133 11.32 -14.17 -21.55
C LEU A 133 10.45 -12.94 -21.86
N LYS A 134 10.71 -11.79 -21.22
CA LYS A 134 10.08 -10.49 -21.51
C LYS A 134 11.05 -9.35 -21.18
N GLY A 135 11.12 -8.33 -22.03
CA GLY A 135 11.73 -7.03 -21.69
C GLY A 135 13.25 -7.01 -21.44
N ILE A 136 13.94 -8.12 -21.71
CA ILE A 136 15.41 -8.28 -21.60
C ILE A 136 16.02 -8.37 -23.00
N ALA A 137 17.23 -7.84 -23.18
CA ALA A 137 17.90 -7.85 -24.48
C ALA A 137 18.41 -9.27 -24.83
N PRO A 138 18.29 -9.73 -26.09
CA PRO A 138 18.86 -11.00 -26.54
C PRO A 138 20.37 -11.04 -26.27
N GLY A 139 20.85 -12.14 -25.69
CA GLY A 139 22.27 -12.33 -25.36
C GLY A 139 22.77 -11.60 -24.11
N GLN A 140 21.91 -10.92 -23.35
CA GLN A 140 22.27 -10.36 -22.05
C GLN A 140 22.56 -11.50 -21.05
N ALA A 141 23.84 -11.75 -20.75
CA ALA A 141 24.28 -12.88 -19.93
C ALA A 141 24.11 -12.70 -18.41
N GLU A 142 24.08 -11.46 -17.92
CA GLU A 142 23.84 -11.13 -16.51
C GLU A 142 22.85 -9.96 -16.35
N ILE A 143 22.08 -10.01 -15.27
CA ILE A 143 21.21 -8.94 -14.79
C ILE A 143 21.51 -8.69 -13.31
N GLU A 144 21.55 -7.41 -12.93
CA GLU A 144 21.50 -7.00 -11.54
C GLU A 144 20.08 -6.55 -11.20
N ILE A 145 19.53 -7.09 -10.10
CA ILE A 145 18.23 -6.72 -9.53
C ILE A 145 18.40 -6.21 -8.10
N VAL A 146 17.45 -5.40 -7.65
CA VAL A 146 17.36 -4.91 -6.27
C VAL A 146 16.13 -5.49 -5.58
N THR A 147 16.22 -5.74 -4.28
CA THR A 147 15.09 -6.22 -3.47
C THR A 147 15.25 -5.82 -2.00
N GLY A 148 14.17 -5.78 -1.23
CA GLY A 148 14.22 -5.53 0.21
C GLY A 148 15.03 -6.59 1.00
N LEU A 149 15.35 -6.27 2.25
CA LEU A 149 16.09 -7.15 3.15
C LEU A 149 15.20 -8.23 3.78
N GLY A 150 13.88 -8.04 3.75
CA GLY A 150 12.88 -8.82 4.48
C GLY A 150 12.42 -8.11 5.77
N GLY A 151 11.70 -8.84 6.62
CA GLY A 151 11.24 -8.30 7.92
C GLY A 151 10.11 -7.27 7.87
N GLY A 152 9.55 -6.99 6.68
CA GLY A 152 8.39 -6.12 6.49
C GLY A 152 8.39 -5.34 5.17
N ASP A 153 9.56 -5.16 4.56
CA ASP A 153 9.79 -4.33 3.36
C ASP A 153 9.45 -4.99 2.01
N CYS A 154 8.67 -6.08 2.02
CA CYS A 154 8.34 -6.90 0.85
C CYS A 154 9.54 -7.56 0.11
N GLY A 155 10.75 -7.55 0.68
CA GLY A 155 11.96 -8.12 0.05
C GLY A 155 11.90 -9.63 -0.23
N TYR A 156 12.32 -10.03 -1.43
CA TYR A 156 12.37 -11.43 -1.86
C TYR A 156 13.68 -12.10 -1.40
N ASN A 157 13.56 -13.23 -0.72
CA ASN A 157 14.70 -13.96 -0.16
C ASN A 157 15.30 -14.94 -1.18
N PHE A 158 16.11 -14.40 -2.10
CA PHE A 158 16.92 -15.19 -3.02
C PHE A 158 17.98 -16.03 -2.29
N GLN A 159 18.38 -17.14 -2.92
CA GLN A 159 19.46 -18.02 -2.47
C GLN A 159 20.52 -18.13 -3.58
N ALA A 160 21.79 -17.94 -3.24
CA ALA A 160 22.90 -18.07 -4.20
C ALA A 160 23.03 -19.53 -4.69
N GLY A 161 23.35 -19.69 -5.97
CA GLY A 161 23.38 -21.00 -6.65
C GLY A 161 22.01 -21.56 -7.04
N THR A 162 20.90 -20.97 -6.58
CA THR A 162 19.55 -21.40 -6.94
C THR A 162 19.06 -20.70 -8.21
N ALA A 163 18.37 -21.46 -9.07
CA ALA A 163 17.73 -20.95 -10.28
C ALA A 163 16.27 -20.53 -10.01
N TYR A 164 15.83 -19.46 -10.65
CA TYR A 164 14.51 -18.84 -10.49
C TYR A 164 13.91 -18.47 -11.86
N VAL A 165 12.58 -18.35 -11.92
CA VAL A 165 11.93 -17.39 -12.84
C VAL A 165 11.68 -16.12 -12.07
N ILE A 166 12.13 -14.99 -12.62
CA ILE A 166 12.14 -13.67 -11.98
C ILE A 166 11.22 -12.73 -12.73
N TYR A 167 10.26 -12.14 -12.00
CA TYR A 167 9.35 -11.10 -12.47
C TYR A 167 9.77 -9.76 -11.83
N GLY A 168 10.29 -8.84 -12.63
CA GLY A 168 10.87 -7.58 -12.16
C GLY A 168 10.21 -6.33 -12.74
N TYR A 169 10.30 -5.23 -11.98
CA TYR A 169 9.70 -3.94 -12.29
C TYR A 169 10.80 -2.88 -12.37
N ARG A 170 10.72 -1.95 -13.33
CA ARG A 170 11.77 -0.93 -13.53
C ARG A 170 11.50 0.29 -12.65
N THR A 171 12.45 0.57 -11.77
CA THR A 171 12.45 1.69 -10.82
C THR A 171 13.68 2.58 -11.06
N PRO A 172 13.73 3.82 -10.52
CA PRO A 172 14.94 4.65 -10.59
C PRO A 172 16.16 3.99 -9.92
N GLU A 173 15.95 3.05 -8.99
CA GLU A 173 17.01 2.30 -8.30
C GLU A 173 17.45 1.02 -9.03
N GLY A 174 16.81 0.65 -10.16
CA GLY A 174 17.10 -0.56 -10.93
C GLY A 174 15.87 -1.45 -11.15
N ILE A 175 16.10 -2.74 -11.40
CA ILE A 175 15.03 -3.74 -11.53
C ILE A 175 14.65 -4.22 -10.14
N ASP A 176 13.50 -3.79 -9.64
CA ASP A 176 12.97 -4.19 -8.33
C ASP A 176 12.20 -5.52 -8.41
N VAL A 177 12.37 -6.36 -7.39
CA VAL A 177 11.65 -7.62 -7.20
C VAL A 177 11.21 -7.73 -5.75
N GLY A 178 9.98 -8.18 -5.49
CA GLY A 178 9.46 -8.40 -4.13
C GLY A 178 8.62 -9.68 -4.02
N ILE A 179 8.21 -10.04 -2.80
CA ILE A 179 7.45 -11.27 -2.53
C ILE A 179 6.06 -11.33 -3.18
N CYS A 180 5.46 -10.19 -3.50
CA CYS A 180 4.20 -10.14 -4.24
C CYS A 180 4.38 -10.12 -5.77
N SER A 181 5.61 -10.23 -6.27
CA SER A 181 5.84 -10.66 -7.66
C SER A 181 5.54 -12.16 -7.79
N ARG A 182 5.48 -12.68 -9.03
CA ARG A 182 5.32 -14.13 -9.25
C ARG A 182 6.65 -14.90 -9.21
N THR A 183 7.75 -14.22 -8.87
CA THR A 183 9.12 -14.77 -8.76
C THR A 183 9.16 -16.00 -7.86
N ARG A 184 9.79 -17.07 -8.33
CA ARG A 184 9.81 -18.39 -7.66
C ARG A 184 10.98 -19.24 -8.13
N PRO A 185 11.42 -20.25 -7.35
CA PRO A 185 12.44 -21.20 -7.79
C PRO A 185 12.02 -21.87 -9.11
N LEU A 186 12.99 -22.20 -9.95
CA LEU A 186 12.76 -22.76 -11.29
C LEU A 186 12.01 -24.10 -11.24
N ALA A 187 12.15 -24.85 -10.14
CA ALA A 187 11.42 -26.09 -9.89
C ALA A 187 9.90 -25.87 -9.75
N ASP A 188 9.48 -24.72 -9.21
CA ASP A 188 8.08 -24.36 -8.96
C ASP A 188 7.45 -23.53 -10.10
N ALA A 189 8.23 -23.30 -11.16
CA ALA A 189 7.91 -22.38 -12.27
C ALA A 189 7.40 -23.08 -13.55
N ALA A 190 6.92 -24.32 -13.45
CA ALA A 190 6.43 -25.07 -14.62
C ALA A 190 5.28 -24.36 -15.35
N GLU A 191 4.33 -23.79 -14.60
CA GLU A 191 3.21 -23.00 -15.15
C GLU A 191 3.70 -21.71 -15.82
N ASP A 192 4.62 -21.00 -15.16
CA ASP A 192 5.22 -19.75 -15.63
C ASP A 192 5.98 -19.95 -16.95
N LEU A 193 6.88 -20.94 -17.00
CA LEU A 193 7.66 -21.25 -18.19
C LEU A 193 6.77 -21.72 -19.35
N ALA A 194 5.75 -22.54 -19.08
CA ALA A 194 4.81 -22.99 -20.09
C ALA A 194 4.06 -21.82 -20.74
N TYR A 195 3.58 -20.87 -19.92
CA TYR A 195 2.94 -19.66 -20.42
C TYR A 195 3.92 -18.73 -21.16
N LEU A 196 5.03 -18.37 -20.53
CA LEU A 196 5.99 -17.38 -21.03
C LEU A 196 6.65 -17.79 -22.35
N ARG A 197 6.90 -19.10 -22.55
CA ARG A 197 7.43 -19.63 -23.82
C ARG A 197 6.36 -19.80 -24.90
N ALA A 198 5.10 -19.99 -24.51
CA ALA A 198 4.01 -20.10 -25.47
C ALA A 198 3.62 -18.74 -26.08
N VAL A 199 3.56 -17.67 -25.28
CA VAL A 199 3.09 -16.34 -25.72
C VAL A 199 3.76 -15.83 -27.02
N PRO A 200 5.11 -15.88 -27.19
CA PRO A 200 5.77 -15.44 -28.43
C PRO A 200 5.47 -16.30 -29.68
N THR A 201 4.78 -17.43 -29.53
CA THR A 201 4.36 -18.32 -30.63
C THR A 201 2.89 -18.17 -31.00
N LEU A 202 2.12 -17.37 -30.24
CA LEU A 202 0.72 -17.09 -30.54
C LEU A 202 0.60 -16.02 -31.65
N PRO A 203 -0.46 -16.04 -32.48
CA PRO A 203 -0.75 -14.96 -33.40
C PRO A 203 -1.04 -13.63 -32.67
N ASP A 204 -0.81 -12.50 -33.34
CA ASP A 204 -1.12 -11.14 -32.84
C ASP A 204 -2.63 -10.87 -32.62
N THR A 205 -3.49 -11.88 -32.74
CA THR A 205 -4.95 -11.81 -32.59
C THR A 205 -5.41 -12.44 -31.28
N GLY A 206 -5.64 -11.63 -30.25
CA GLY A 206 -6.21 -12.08 -28.98
C GLY A 206 -7.74 -12.21 -29.01
N VAL A 207 -8.27 -13.22 -28.32
CA VAL A 207 -9.71 -13.38 -28.06
C VAL A 207 -10.01 -13.00 -26.60
N ILE A 208 -10.87 -12.01 -26.39
CA ILE A 208 -11.28 -11.56 -25.05
C ILE A 208 -12.63 -12.19 -24.71
N TYR A 209 -12.62 -13.13 -23.77
CA TYR A 209 -13.85 -13.72 -23.22
C TYR A 209 -14.46 -12.79 -22.18
N VAL A 210 -15.52 -12.07 -22.55
CA VAL A 210 -16.27 -11.19 -21.64
C VAL A 210 -17.49 -11.94 -21.09
N ILE A 211 -17.56 -12.11 -19.77
CA ILE A 211 -18.79 -12.59 -19.11
C ILE A 211 -19.80 -11.43 -19.10
N ALA A 212 -20.72 -11.45 -20.07
CA ALA A 212 -21.81 -10.48 -20.17
C ALA A 212 -22.91 -10.81 -19.14
N GLY A 213 -22.69 -10.42 -17.89
CA GLY A 213 -23.65 -10.56 -16.80
C GLY A 213 -23.76 -9.28 -15.94
N PRO A 214 -24.84 -9.10 -15.15
CA PRO A 214 -24.97 -7.96 -14.27
C PRO A 214 -23.90 -7.95 -13.15
N PRO A 215 -23.29 -6.79 -12.83
CA PRO A 215 -23.43 -5.49 -13.49
C PRO A 215 -22.60 -5.44 -14.78
N PHE A 216 -23.24 -5.06 -15.89
CA PHE A 216 -22.55 -4.83 -17.17
C PHE A 216 -21.48 -3.74 -17.00
N ARG A 217 -20.23 -4.06 -17.38
CA ARG A 217 -19.15 -3.08 -17.43
C ARG A 217 -19.06 -2.47 -18.84
N PRO A 218 -18.76 -1.18 -18.98
CA PRO A 218 -18.56 -0.58 -20.30
C PRO A 218 -17.35 -1.23 -21.01
N PRO A 219 -17.33 -1.27 -22.35
CA PRO A 219 -16.18 -1.73 -23.12
C PRO A 219 -14.89 -1.01 -22.72
N LEU A 220 -13.76 -1.72 -22.76
CA LEU A 220 -12.44 -1.14 -22.49
C LEU A 220 -12.09 -0.12 -23.59
N SER A 221 -11.55 1.03 -23.19
CA SER A 221 -11.14 2.07 -24.14
C SER A 221 -10.12 1.54 -25.15
N GLY A 222 -10.33 1.84 -26.43
CA GLY A 222 -9.53 1.32 -27.54
C GLY A 222 -9.89 -0.10 -28.01
N VAL A 223 -10.69 -0.87 -27.26
CA VAL A 223 -11.07 -2.24 -27.62
C VAL A 223 -12.40 -2.22 -28.40
N ARG A 224 -12.34 -2.57 -29.69
CA ARG A 224 -13.56 -2.78 -30.50
C ARG A 224 -14.25 -4.06 -30.06
N THR A 225 -15.28 -3.93 -29.26
CA THR A 225 -16.17 -5.04 -28.85
C THR A 225 -17.37 -5.12 -29.80
N THR A 226 -17.72 -6.33 -30.27
CA THR A 226 -18.97 -6.59 -31.02
C THR A 226 -19.75 -7.72 -30.37
N ILE A 227 -21.05 -7.53 -30.20
CA ILE A 227 -21.98 -8.58 -29.75
C ILE A 227 -22.56 -9.25 -30.99
N ASN A 228 -22.40 -10.58 -31.08
CA ASN A 228 -22.94 -11.40 -32.15
C ASN A 228 -24.08 -12.25 -31.59
N GLY A 229 -25.27 -12.19 -32.20
CA GLY A 229 -26.44 -12.97 -31.81
C GLY A 229 -27.40 -13.17 -32.97
N GLU A 230 -27.85 -14.41 -33.20
CA GLU A 230 -28.83 -14.83 -34.22
C GLU A 230 -28.69 -14.11 -35.59
N GLY A 231 -27.46 -14.06 -36.12
CA GLY A 231 -27.15 -13.48 -37.43
C GLY A 231 -26.92 -11.96 -37.44
N SER A 232 -27.12 -11.25 -36.33
CA SER A 232 -26.74 -9.85 -36.18
C SER A 232 -25.38 -9.70 -35.49
N GLN A 233 -24.52 -8.84 -36.04
CA GLN A 233 -23.30 -8.35 -35.40
C GLN A 233 -23.47 -6.86 -35.11
N THR A 234 -23.57 -6.50 -33.83
CA THR A 234 -23.73 -5.10 -33.38
C THR A 234 -22.45 -4.64 -32.67
N ALA A 235 -21.96 -3.45 -32.98
CA ALA A 235 -20.88 -2.83 -32.22
C ALA A 235 -21.37 -2.53 -30.79
N ALA A 236 -20.67 -3.02 -29.77
CA ALA A 236 -21.00 -2.74 -28.39
C ALA A 236 -20.52 -1.32 -28.04
N SER A 237 -21.43 -0.36 -28.05
CA SER A 237 -21.20 0.99 -27.55
C SER A 237 -21.67 1.11 -26.10
N THR A 238 -21.03 2.00 -25.34
CA THR A 238 -21.61 2.52 -24.10
C THR A 238 -22.72 3.50 -24.48
N VAL A 239 -23.96 3.22 -24.08
CA VAL A 239 -24.96 4.28 -23.93
C VAL A 239 -24.64 4.98 -22.61
N VAL A 240 -24.38 6.29 -22.69
CA VAL A 240 -24.12 7.18 -21.56
C VAL A 240 -25.30 8.12 -21.40
#